data_AF-A0AAW7P0K8-F1
#
_entry.id   AF-A0AAW7P0K8-F1
#
_cell.length_a   1.000
_cell.length_b   1.000
_cell.length_c   1.000
_cell.angle_alpha   90.00
_cell.angle_beta   90.00
_cell.angle_gamma   90.00
#
_symmetry.space_group_name_H-M   'P 1'
#
loop_
_entity.id
_entity.type
_entity.pdbx_description
1 polymer ?
#
loop_
_entity_poly.entity_id
_entity_poly.type
_entity_poly.pdbx_seq_one_letter_code
_entity_poly.pdbx_strand_id
1 'polypeptide(L)'
;MGSDRTNQEIAIYTATVIQELEDYLQHLQQIGDQENKRSEKIAQWVENWTKYLNTEKKFNSRSIKALKRGSIVYADFGFNVGMEYGGLHYAIVLNKKDARLNHLLQVLPLTSVKETTDMDNLKYFQLPIGDEVFQLLRSKAILKTNELTALYDRYSKKKKELNERAKVIDSLVRDNKKAIENIENSSQNDIDPSFANQLRTIENNLDFANIEAGKIKQELDENNKLLTEIVEKLEYAQKTVIKTQNMNKDSIVLLNQVTTISKMRLYDPKNNSSILNGIVLSDDTMDKIDEALKKIF
;
A
#
# COMPACT_ATOMS: atom_id res chain seq x y z
N MET A 1 23.38 -9.32 -28.14
CA MET A 1 24.80 -9.69 -28.31
C MET A 1 25.29 -10.25 -26.99
N GLY A 2 25.76 -11.50 -26.97
CA GLY A 2 26.38 -12.09 -25.78
C GLY A 2 27.85 -11.62 -25.71
N SER A 3 28.38 -11.47 -24.50
CA SER A 3 29.80 -11.18 -24.29
C SER A 3 30.62 -12.46 -24.50
N ASP A 4 31.73 -12.38 -25.23
CA ASP A 4 32.66 -13.50 -25.45
C ASP A 4 33.58 -13.78 -24.24
N ARG A 5 33.33 -13.15 -23.08
CA ARG A 5 34.16 -13.30 -21.88
C ARG A 5 33.95 -14.65 -21.19
N THR A 6 35.04 -15.24 -20.72
CA THR A 6 35.02 -16.37 -19.78
C THR A 6 34.46 -15.95 -18.42
N ASN A 7 34.03 -16.92 -17.60
CA ASN A 7 33.53 -16.65 -16.24
C ASN A 7 34.55 -15.92 -15.36
N GLN A 8 35.85 -16.19 -15.54
CA GLN A 8 36.91 -15.54 -14.77
C GLN A 8 37.08 -14.08 -15.21
N GLU A 9 37.05 -13.81 -16.51
CA GLU A 9 37.08 -12.43 -17.05
C GLU A 9 35.85 -11.64 -16.63
N ILE A 10 34.68 -12.27 -16.57
CA ILE A 10 33.45 -11.65 -16.06
C ILE A 10 33.61 -11.29 -14.57
N ALA A 11 34.18 -12.18 -13.76
CA ALA A 11 34.39 -11.91 -12.33
C ALA A 11 35.35 -10.75 -12.10
N ILE A 12 36.49 -10.72 -12.82
CA ILE A 12 37.47 -9.63 -12.75
C ILE A 12 36.83 -8.31 -13.18
N TYR A 13 36.16 -8.28 -14.34
CA TYR A 13 35.49 -7.09 -14.82
C TYR A 13 34.43 -6.57 -13.86
N THR A 14 33.64 -7.47 -13.26
CA THR A 14 32.61 -7.10 -12.29
C THR A 14 33.24 -6.46 -11.06
N ALA A 15 34.30 -7.05 -10.50
CA ALA A 15 35.01 -6.48 -9.36
C ALA A 15 35.58 -5.09 -9.67
N THR A 16 36.18 -4.91 -10.86
CA THR A 16 36.71 -3.61 -11.30
C THR A 16 35.63 -2.54 -11.38
N VAL A 17 34.50 -2.82 -12.03
CA VAL A 17 33.40 -1.85 -12.18
C VAL A 17 32.79 -1.48 -10.83
N ILE A 18 32.65 -2.44 -9.92
CA ILE A 18 32.13 -2.17 -8.58
C ILE A 18 33.11 -1.30 -7.78
N GLN A 19 34.42 -1.54 -7.90
CA GLN A 19 35.44 -0.71 -7.25
C GLN A 19 35.42 0.73 -7.81
N GLU A 20 35.32 0.91 -9.13
CA GLU A 20 35.22 2.24 -9.75
C GLU A 20 34.01 3.03 -9.23
N LEU A 21 32.86 2.36 -9.07
CA LEU A 21 31.66 2.97 -8.49
C LEU A 21 31.90 3.35 -7.02
N GLU A 22 32.50 2.47 -6.22
CA GLU A 22 32.80 2.74 -4.82
C GLU A 22 33.73 3.95 -4.66
N ASP A 23 34.83 3.98 -5.41
CA ASP A 23 35.80 5.08 -5.39
C ASP A 23 35.13 6.41 -5.74
N TYR A 24 34.25 6.41 -6.75
CA TYR A 24 33.46 7.59 -7.13
C TYR A 24 32.53 8.05 -5.99
N LEU A 25 31.84 7.12 -5.33
CA LEU A 25 30.94 7.44 -4.22
C LEU A 25 31.69 7.98 -3.00
N GLN A 26 32.87 7.46 -2.70
CA GLN A 26 33.75 7.96 -1.64
C GLN A 26 34.28 9.34 -1.98
N HIS A 27 34.70 9.58 -3.23
CA HIS A 27 35.12 10.89 -3.70
C HIS A 27 34.02 11.94 -3.51
N LEU A 28 32.77 11.62 -3.87
CA LEU A 28 31.61 12.51 -3.65
C LEU A 28 31.41 12.86 -2.17
N GLN A 29 31.69 11.93 -1.25
CA GLN A 29 31.57 12.19 0.20
C GLN A 29 32.67 13.13 0.70
N GLN A 30 33.89 13.04 0.14
CA GLN A 30 35.04 13.85 0.54
C GLN A 30 34.95 15.30 0.08
N ILE A 31 34.42 15.57 -1.12
CA ILE A 31 34.32 16.93 -1.68
C ILE A 31 33.24 17.82 -1.04
N GLY A 32 32.63 17.37 0.06
CA GLY A 32 31.71 18.20 0.84
C GLY A 32 30.27 18.21 0.34
N ASP A 33 29.82 17.15 -0.34
CA ASP A 33 28.42 16.98 -0.77
C ASP A 33 27.44 16.69 0.40
N GLN A 34 27.76 17.17 1.62
CA GLN A 34 26.97 16.95 2.82
C GLN A 34 25.54 17.51 2.70
N GLU A 35 25.33 18.57 1.90
CA GLU A 35 23.99 19.13 1.66
C GLU A 35 23.20 18.38 0.56
N ASN A 36 23.85 17.84 -0.47
CA ASN A 36 23.14 17.28 -1.63
C ASN A 36 22.86 15.77 -1.50
N LYS A 37 23.59 15.07 -0.63
CA LYS A 37 23.42 13.62 -0.39
C LYS A 37 23.46 12.80 -1.70
N ARG A 38 24.24 13.23 -2.70
CA ARG A 38 24.26 12.60 -4.02
C ARG A 38 24.79 11.18 -3.95
N SER A 39 25.90 10.99 -3.23
CA SER A 39 26.49 9.67 -2.98
C SER A 39 25.46 8.71 -2.36
N GLU A 40 24.72 9.15 -1.33
CA GLU A 40 23.65 8.38 -0.69
C GLU A 40 22.51 8.04 -1.66
N LYS A 41 22.06 9.02 -2.47
CA LYS A 41 20.99 8.80 -3.47
C LYS A 41 21.39 7.78 -4.55
N ILE A 42 22.64 7.81 -5.01
CA ILE A 42 23.14 6.84 -6.00
C ILE A 42 23.18 5.44 -5.35
N ALA A 43 23.75 5.31 -4.15
CA ALA A 43 23.79 4.05 -3.42
C ALA A 43 22.38 3.47 -3.18
N GLN A 44 21.44 4.32 -2.76
CA GLN A 44 20.04 3.95 -2.58
C GLN A 44 19.39 3.50 -3.90
N TRP A 45 19.71 4.16 -5.02
CA TRP A 45 19.22 3.73 -6.33
C TRP A 45 19.78 2.36 -6.73
N VAL A 46 21.07 2.11 -6.52
CA VAL A 46 21.69 0.79 -6.80
C VAL A 46 21.05 -0.30 -5.95
N GLU A 47 20.75 -0.01 -4.68
CA GLU A 47 20.01 -0.92 -3.80
C GLU A 47 18.60 -1.20 -4.34
N ASN A 48 17.84 -0.16 -4.70
CA ASN A 48 16.49 -0.31 -5.27
C ASN A 48 16.50 -1.08 -6.59
N TRP A 49 17.46 -0.77 -7.47
CA TRP A 49 17.64 -1.46 -8.74
C TRP A 49 17.91 -2.96 -8.53
N THR A 50 18.78 -3.30 -7.59
CA THR A 50 19.05 -4.70 -7.20
C THR A 50 17.80 -5.40 -6.67
N LYS A 51 16.98 -4.72 -5.86
CA LYS A 51 15.67 -5.24 -5.40
C LYS A 51 14.70 -5.49 -6.56
N TYR A 52 14.67 -4.61 -7.55
CA TYR A 52 13.85 -4.82 -8.75
C TYR A 52 14.32 -6.07 -9.51
N LEU A 53 15.62 -6.20 -9.78
CA LEU A 53 16.16 -7.37 -10.47
C LEU A 53 15.84 -8.69 -9.73
N ASN A 54 15.99 -8.71 -8.41
CA ASN A 54 15.70 -9.90 -7.58
C ASN A 54 14.23 -10.32 -7.58
N THR A 55 13.31 -9.39 -7.83
CA THR A 55 11.85 -9.64 -7.78
C THR A 55 11.21 -9.71 -9.16
N GLU A 56 11.94 -9.40 -10.23
CA GLU A 56 11.46 -9.30 -11.61
C GLU A 56 10.69 -10.54 -12.07
N LYS A 57 11.27 -11.74 -11.87
CA LYS A 57 10.63 -13.01 -12.25
C LYS A 57 9.35 -13.33 -11.47
N LYS A 58 9.19 -12.75 -10.28
CA LYS A 58 8.03 -12.95 -9.40
C LYS A 58 6.98 -11.86 -9.56
N PHE A 59 7.29 -10.78 -10.29
CA PHE A 59 6.39 -9.64 -10.42
C PHE A 59 5.17 -10.00 -11.27
N ASN A 60 3.98 -9.77 -10.70
CA ASN A 60 2.71 -9.97 -11.37
C ASN A 60 2.04 -8.62 -11.65
N SER A 61 2.01 -8.20 -12.91
CA SER A 61 1.36 -6.97 -13.36
C SER A 61 -0.13 -6.90 -13.01
N ARG A 62 -0.82 -8.05 -12.86
CA ARG A 62 -2.24 -8.11 -12.47
C ARG A 62 -2.52 -7.70 -11.02
N SER A 63 -1.48 -7.64 -10.18
CA SER A 63 -1.61 -7.16 -8.80
C SER A 63 -2.03 -5.69 -8.74
N ILE A 64 -1.73 -4.94 -9.80
CA ILE A 64 -2.08 -3.53 -9.99
C ILE A 64 -3.28 -3.46 -10.95
N LYS A 65 -4.30 -2.68 -10.58
CA LYS A 65 -5.47 -2.44 -11.43
C LYS A 65 -5.03 -1.77 -12.74
N ALA A 66 -5.75 -2.08 -13.82
CA ALA A 66 -5.56 -1.38 -15.09
C ALA A 66 -5.75 0.12 -14.89
N LEU A 67 -4.76 0.91 -15.31
CA LEU A 67 -4.75 2.35 -15.13
C LEU A 67 -5.35 3.01 -16.37
N LYS A 68 -6.23 3.99 -16.15
CA LYS A 68 -6.79 4.78 -17.24
C LYS A 68 -5.77 5.84 -17.64
N ARG A 69 -5.89 6.33 -18.87
CA ARG A 69 -5.22 7.56 -19.26
C ARG A 69 -5.63 8.69 -18.31
N GLY A 70 -4.68 9.52 -17.90
CA GLY A 70 -4.88 10.56 -16.89
C GLY A 70 -4.77 10.06 -15.45
N SER A 71 -4.57 8.76 -15.23
CA SER A 71 -4.37 8.25 -13.86
C SER A 71 -3.11 8.81 -13.22
N ILE A 72 -3.19 9.18 -11.94
CA ILE A 72 -2.03 9.62 -11.17
C ILE A 72 -1.36 8.42 -10.50
N VAL A 73 -0.06 8.30 -10.71
CA VAL A 73 0.79 7.30 -10.06
C VAL A 73 1.96 7.97 -9.35
N TYR A 74 2.51 7.33 -8.35
CA TYR A 74 3.77 7.71 -7.69
C TYR A 74 4.83 6.68 -8.06
N ALA A 75 5.87 7.11 -8.78
CA ALA A 75 6.83 6.23 -9.42
C ALA A 75 8.27 6.64 -9.09
N ASP A 76 9.16 5.65 -9.06
CA ASP A 76 10.60 5.84 -8.95
C ASP A 76 11.22 6.00 -10.34
N PHE A 77 11.60 7.23 -10.69
CA PHE A 77 12.31 7.55 -11.93
C PHE A 77 13.81 7.30 -11.86
N GLY A 78 14.34 6.88 -10.72
CA GLY A 78 15.71 6.43 -10.54
C GLY A 78 16.73 7.55 -10.53
N PHE A 79 18.02 7.19 -10.52
CA PHE A 79 19.10 8.16 -10.61
C PHE A 79 19.61 8.22 -12.06
N ASN A 80 19.18 9.25 -12.79
CA ASN A 80 19.37 9.33 -14.24
C ASN A 80 20.56 10.23 -14.63
N VAL A 81 20.93 10.17 -15.91
CA VAL A 81 22.09 10.88 -16.45
C VAL A 81 21.73 12.34 -16.76
N GLY A 82 22.61 13.26 -16.39
CA GLY A 82 22.44 14.69 -16.72
C GLY A 82 21.17 15.30 -16.13
N MET A 83 20.31 15.85 -17.00
CA MET A 83 19.09 16.58 -16.62
C MET A 83 17.82 15.73 -16.76
N GLU A 84 17.95 14.42 -17.00
CA GLU A 84 16.82 13.50 -17.00
C GLU A 84 16.12 13.50 -15.64
N TYR A 85 14.79 13.56 -15.66
CA TYR A 85 14.02 13.61 -14.43
C TYR A 85 14.17 12.32 -13.62
N GLY A 86 14.53 12.43 -12.35
CA GLY A 86 14.88 11.29 -11.49
C GLY A 86 14.23 11.37 -10.11
N GLY A 87 14.32 10.28 -9.35
CA GLY A 87 13.77 10.16 -8.00
C GLY A 87 12.29 9.79 -7.94
N LEU A 88 11.72 9.84 -6.74
CA LEU A 88 10.32 9.48 -6.49
C LEU A 88 9.39 10.67 -6.75
N HIS A 89 8.55 10.56 -7.77
CA HIS A 89 7.65 11.63 -8.18
C HIS A 89 6.28 11.12 -8.60
N TYR A 90 5.28 12.02 -8.52
CA TYR A 90 3.99 11.75 -9.14
C TYR A 90 4.12 11.85 -10.66
N ALA A 91 3.27 11.13 -11.37
CA ALA A 91 3.23 11.13 -12.82
C ALA A 91 1.84 10.78 -13.35
N ILE A 92 1.57 11.24 -14.56
CA ILE A 92 0.31 11.01 -15.27
C ILE A 92 0.50 9.83 -16.23
N VAL A 93 -0.40 8.86 -16.20
CA VAL A 93 -0.43 7.75 -17.17
C VAL A 93 -0.93 8.25 -18.53
N LEU A 94 -0.17 8.02 -19.58
CA LEU A 94 -0.50 8.41 -20.95
C LEU A 94 -1.08 7.27 -21.81
N ASN A 95 -0.95 6.02 -21.38
CA ASN A 95 -1.47 4.86 -22.11
C ASN A 95 -2.96 5.02 -22.42
N LYS A 96 -3.33 4.97 -23.72
CA LYS A 96 -4.74 4.94 -24.15
C LYS A 96 -5.45 3.66 -23.69
N LYS A 97 -4.74 2.54 -23.68
CA LYS A 97 -5.21 1.23 -23.21
C LYS A 97 -4.14 0.60 -22.34
N ASP A 98 -4.49 0.21 -21.11
CA ASP A 98 -3.63 -0.55 -20.22
C ASP A 98 -4.25 -1.93 -19.95
N ALA A 99 -3.70 -2.96 -20.59
CA ALA A 99 -4.12 -4.33 -20.33
C ALA A 99 -3.64 -4.78 -18.93
N ARG A 100 -4.37 -5.67 -18.26
CA ARG A 100 -3.94 -6.18 -16.93
C ARG A 100 -2.60 -6.93 -16.94
N LEU A 101 -2.21 -7.46 -18.10
CA LEU A 101 -0.92 -8.13 -18.31
C LEU A 101 0.17 -7.18 -18.79
N ASN A 102 -0.15 -5.91 -19.03
CA ASN A 102 0.85 -4.95 -19.49
C ASN A 102 1.79 -4.60 -18.34
N HIS A 103 3.09 -4.82 -18.54
CA HIS A 103 4.13 -4.53 -17.57
C HIS A 103 4.66 -3.09 -17.67
N LEU A 104 4.34 -2.35 -18.73
CA LEU A 104 4.95 -1.05 -19.04
C LEU A 104 3.90 0.07 -19.03
N LEU A 105 4.28 1.24 -18.57
CA LEU A 105 3.47 2.45 -18.62
C LEU A 105 4.26 3.59 -19.25
N GLN A 106 3.64 4.26 -20.21
CA GLN A 106 4.06 5.58 -20.67
C GLN A 106 3.52 6.59 -19.65
N VAL A 107 4.43 7.33 -19.05
CA VAL A 107 4.11 8.26 -17.98
C VAL A 107 4.71 9.63 -18.26
N LEU A 108 4.07 10.64 -17.68
CA LEU A 108 4.47 12.03 -17.78
C LEU A 108 4.70 12.59 -16.37
N PRO A 109 5.96 12.84 -15.97
CA PRO A 109 6.28 13.26 -14.61
C PRO A 109 5.70 14.63 -14.23
N LEU A 110 5.42 14.77 -12.93
CA LEU A 110 4.95 15.98 -12.29
C LEU A 110 6.00 16.51 -11.33
N THR A 111 6.17 17.84 -11.32
CA THR A 111 6.87 18.57 -10.27
C THR A 111 5.91 19.49 -9.53
N SER A 112 6.18 19.72 -8.24
CA SER A 112 5.44 20.70 -7.45
C SER A 112 5.94 22.12 -7.74
N VAL A 113 5.02 23.09 -7.70
CA VAL A 113 5.37 24.51 -7.60
C VAL A 113 5.92 24.77 -6.20
N LYS A 114 7.14 25.29 -6.10
CA LYS A 114 7.78 25.67 -4.83
C LYS A 114 7.72 27.18 -4.66
N GLU A 115 7.99 27.68 -3.45
CA GLU A 115 8.13 29.13 -3.20
C GLU A 115 9.19 29.78 -4.10
N THR A 116 10.20 29.01 -4.51
CA THR A 116 11.26 29.44 -5.42
C THR A 116 10.93 29.30 -6.90
N THR A 117 9.75 28.79 -7.26
CA THR A 117 9.35 28.60 -8.66
C THR A 117 8.83 29.91 -9.23
N ASP A 118 9.54 30.44 -10.23
CA ASP A 118 9.09 31.58 -11.02
C ASP A 118 8.01 31.13 -12.02
N MET A 119 6.75 31.41 -11.68
CA MET A 119 5.59 31.05 -12.49
C MET A 119 5.43 31.95 -13.72
N ASP A 120 6.04 33.14 -13.74
CA ASP A 120 5.97 34.08 -14.86
C ASP A 120 6.96 33.69 -15.98
N ASN A 121 8.05 33.01 -15.62
CA ASN A 121 9.14 32.62 -16.55
C ASN A 121 9.35 31.10 -16.64
N LEU A 122 8.27 30.34 -16.77
CA LEU A 122 8.34 28.89 -16.96
C LEU A 122 9.02 28.51 -18.29
N LYS A 123 9.77 27.41 -18.26
CA LYS A 123 10.41 26.88 -19.48
C LYS A 123 9.35 26.33 -20.44
N TYR A 124 9.65 26.31 -21.73
CA TYR A 124 8.71 25.86 -22.77
C TYR A 124 8.15 24.44 -22.57
N PHE A 125 8.86 23.58 -21.82
CA PHE A 125 8.43 22.22 -21.50
C PHE A 125 7.69 22.09 -20.16
N GLN A 126 7.49 23.19 -19.43
CA GLN A 126 6.80 23.22 -18.14
C GLN A 126 5.37 23.73 -18.33
N LEU A 127 4.39 22.90 -18.01
CA LEU A 127 2.97 23.26 -18.10
C LEU A 127 2.30 23.20 -16.72
N PRO A 128 1.91 24.32 -16.13
CA PRO A 128 1.09 24.35 -14.93
C PRO A 128 -0.28 23.71 -15.17
N ILE A 129 -0.72 22.85 -14.26
CA ILE A 129 -2.05 22.24 -14.27
C ILE A 129 -2.85 22.58 -12.99
N GLY A 130 -2.37 23.55 -12.21
CA GLY A 130 -3.02 23.99 -10.97
C GLY A 130 -3.03 22.92 -9.88
N ASP A 131 -4.04 22.96 -9.02
CA ASP A 131 -4.13 22.15 -7.81
C ASP A 131 -4.98 20.87 -7.97
N GLU A 132 -5.40 20.53 -9.19
CA GLU A 132 -6.30 19.39 -9.43
C GLU A 132 -5.76 18.07 -8.86
N VAL A 133 -4.47 17.80 -9.10
CA VAL A 133 -3.79 16.61 -8.55
C VAL A 133 -3.91 16.58 -7.03
N PHE A 134 -3.64 17.72 -6.37
CA PHE A 134 -3.74 17.85 -4.92
C PHE A 134 -5.18 17.63 -4.43
N GLN A 135 -6.17 18.23 -5.07
CA GLN A 135 -7.58 18.10 -4.68
C GLN A 135 -8.09 16.66 -4.82
N LEU A 136 -7.72 15.99 -5.91
CA LEU A 136 -8.08 14.59 -6.13
C LEU A 136 -7.43 13.66 -5.09
N LEU A 137 -6.14 13.84 -4.82
CA LEU A 137 -5.41 13.07 -3.79
C LEU A 137 -6.03 13.25 -2.40
N ARG A 138 -6.28 14.51 -2.01
CA ARG A 138 -6.85 14.86 -0.70
C ARG A 138 -8.26 14.31 -0.55
N SER A 139 -9.13 14.55 -1.53
CA SER A 139 -10.52 14.06 -1.52
C SER A 139 -10.57 12.54 -1.42
N LYS A 140 -9.74 11.85 -2.21
CA LYS A 140 -9.67 10.38 -2.20
C LYS A 140 -9.17 9.84 -0.87
N ALA A 141 -8.13 10.44 -0.28
CA ALA A 141 -7.60 10.04 1.01
C ALA A 141 -8.63 10.22 2.14
N ILE A 142 -9.28 11.38 2.22
CA ILE A 142 -10.31 11.67 3.23
C ILE A 142 -11.50 10.70 3.11
N LEU A 143 -12.02 10.51 1.89
CA LEU A 143 -13.10 9.56 1.65
C LEU A 143 -12.71 8.16 2.11
N LYS A 144 -11.49 7.72 1.79
CA LYS A 144 -11.04 6.38 2.16
C LYS A 144 -10.84 6.22 3.67
N THR A 145 -10.33 7.25 4.33
CA THR A 145 -10.23 7.27 5.80
C THR A 145 -11.61 7.15 6.43
N ASN A 146 -12.59 7.93 5.98
CA ASN A 146 -13.95 7.89 6.51
C ASN A 146 -14.60 6.51 6.33
N GLU A 147 -14.46 5.89 5.14
CA GLU A 147 -14.93 4.52 4.88
C GLU A 147 -14.32 3.51 5.85
N LEU A 148 -13.00 3.58 6.06
CA LEU A 148 -12.27 2.66 6.93
C LEU A 148 -12.61 2.87 8.40
N THR A 149 -12.78 4.12 8.84
CA THR A 149 -13.21 4.44 10.20
C THR A 149 -14.61 3.89 10.49
N ALA A 150 -15.57 4.11 9.57
CA ALA A 150 -16.91 3.56 9.73
C ALA A 150 -16.91 2.02 9.78
N LEU A 151 -16.04 1.38 8.98
CA LEU A 151 -15.87 -0.06 9.01
C LEU A 151 -15.26 -0.53 10.34
N TYR A 152 -14.21 0.14 10.83
CA TYR A 152 -13.60 -0.14 12.12
C TYR A 152 -14.62 -0.06 13.25
N ASP A 153 -15.41 1.01 13.31
CA ASP A 153 -16.43 1.20 14.35
C ASP A 153 -17.46 0.07 14.35
N ARG A 154 -17.89 -0.37 13.16
CA ARG A 154 -18.80 -1.51 13.00
C ARG A 154 -18.20 -2.80 13.56
N TYR A 155 -16.98 -3.14 13.19
CA TYR A 155 -16.33 -4.39 13.66
C TYR A 155 -15.91 -4.31 15.13
N SER A 156 -15.61 -3.11 15.64
CA SER A 156 -15.32 -2.85 17.05
C SER A 156 -16.58 -3.02 17.90
N LYS A 157 -17.74 -2.54 17.42
CA LYS A 157 -19.04 -2.80 18.03
C LYS A 157 -19.38 -4.29 18.04
N LYS A 158 -19.23 -4.98 16.90
CA LYS A 158 -19.44 -6.44 16.81
C LYS A 158 -18.56 -7.19 17.81
N LYS A 159 -17.29 -6.81 17.97
CA LYS A 159 -16.38 -7.40 18.98
C LYS A 159 -16.92 -7.26 20.40
N LYS A 160 -17.44 -6.08 20.77
CA LYS A 160 -18.03 -5.84 22.09
C LYS A 160 -19.24 -6.75 22.31
N GLU A 161 -20.14 -6.84 21.33
CA GLU A 161 -21.34 -7.71 21.39
C GLU A 161 -20.97 -9.19 21.53
N LEU A 162 -19.98 -9.67 20.78
CA LEU A 162 -19.48 -11.04 20.88
C LEU A 162 -18.85 -11.33 22.25
N ASN A 163 -18.07 -10.39 22.80
CA ASN A 163 -17.48 -10.54 24.13
C ASN A 163 -18.55 -10.62 25.23
N GLU A 164 -19.61 -9.81 25.14
CA GLU A 164 -20.72 -9.91 26.10
C GLU A 164 -21.47 -11.24 25.97
N ARG A 165 -21.73 -11.71 24.74
CA ARG A 165 -22.30 -13.05 24.52
C ARG A 165 -21.41 -14.16 25.10
N ALA A 166 -20.09 -14.07 24.91
CA ALA A 166 -19.14 -15.05 25.46
C ALA A 166 -19.22 -15.12 26.98
N LYS A 167 -19.25 -13.97 27.67
CA LYS A 167 -19.38 -13.92 29.15
C LYS A 167 -20.66 -14.59 29.64
N VAL A 168 -21.79 -14.38 28.95
CA VAL A 168 -23.08 -15.00 29.31
C VAL A 168 -23.01 -16.52 29.16
N ILE A 169 -22.44 -17.02 28.05
CA ILE A 169 -22.25 -18.46 27.84
C ILE A 169 -21.31 -19.04 28.90
N ASP A 170 -20.20 -18.36 29.21
CA ASP A 170 -19.27 -18.80 30.26
C ASP A 170 -19.94 -18.89 31.64
N SER A 171 -20.84 -17.95 31.99
CA SER A 171 -21.64 -18.08 33.21
C SER A 171 -22.56 -19.29 33.16
N LEU A 172 -23.28 -19.52 32.06
CA LEU A 172 -24.18 -20.67 31.91
C LEU A 172 -23.42 -22.01 32.02
N VAL A 173 -22.23 -22.11 31.42
CA VAL A 173 -21.38 -23.30 31.53
C VAL A 173 -20.94 -23.51 32.98
N ARG A 174 -20.53 -22.45 33.68
CA ARG A 174 -20.13 -22.55 35.10
C ARG A 174 -21.30 -22.97 36.00
N ASP A 175 -22.47 -22.40 35.79
CA ASP A 175 -23.65 -22.66 36.62
C ASP A 175 -24.16 -24.09 36.40
N ASN A 176 -24.20 -24.56 35.14
CA ASN A 176 -24.55 -25.94 34.84
C ASN A 176 -23.53 -26.96 35.40
N LYS A 177 -22.22 -26.65 35.38
CA LYS A 177 -21.20 -27.51 36.01
C LYS A 177 -21.41 -27.63 37.52
N LYS A 178 -21.67 -26.52 38.21
CA LYS A 178 -22.00 -26.53 39.66
C LYS A 178 -23.27 -27.32 39.95
N ALA A 179 -24.28 -27.21 39.08
CA ALA A 179 -25.52 -27.97 39.24
C ALA A 179 -25.28 -29.48 39.13
N ILE A 180 -24.44 -29.94 38.20
CA ILE A 180 -24.01 -31.35 38.11
C ILE A 180 -23.30 -31.78 39.39
N GLU A 181 -22.28 -31.03 39.84
CA GLU A 181 -21.53 -31.36 41.07
C GLU A 181 -22.46 -31.47 42.29
N ASN A 182 -23.44 -30.57 42.42
CA ASN A 182 -24.41 -30.63 43.51
C ASN A 182 -25.31 -31.88 43.44
N ILE A 183 -25.75 -32.28 42.24
CA ILE A 183 -26.58 -33.48 42.03
C ILE A 183 -25.76 -34.75 42.33
N GLU A 184 -24.52 -34.81 41.85
CA GLU A 184 -23.59 -35.92 42.09
C GLU A 184 -23.30 -36.10 43.59
N ASN A 185 -23.05 -35.00 44.31
CA ASN A 185 -22.82 -35.03 45.76
C ASN A 185 -24.07 -35.43 46.57
N SER A 186 -25.27 -35.11 46.08
CA SER A 186 -26.53 -35.46 46.74
C SER A 186 -26.95 -36.92 46.53
N SER A 187 -26.43 -37.57 45.48
CA SER A 187 -26.82 -38.92 45.04
C SER A 187 -26.08 -40.06 45.73
N GLN A 188 -25.33 -39.81 46.82
CA GLN A 188 -24.61 -40.86 47.55
C GLN A 188 -25.51 -41.89 48.25
N ASN A 189 -26.85 -41.71 48.29
CA ASN A 189 -27.73 -42.55 49.11
C ASN A 189 -28.95 -43.23 48.44
N ASP A 190 -29.32 -42.99 47.18
CA ASP A 190 -30.25 -43.86 46.41
C ASP A 190 -30.43 -43.37 44.95
N ILE A 191 -30.43 -44.29 43.98
CA ILE A 191 -30.56 -43.96 42.54
C ILE A 191 -32.05 -43.80 42.18
N ASP A 192 -32.58 -42.59 42.29
CA ASP A 192 -33.92 -42.23 41.78
C ASP A 192 -33.87 -41.86 40.27
N PRO A 193 -34.70 -42.49 39.41
CA PRO A 193 -34.83 -42.19 37.97
C PRO A 193 -35.07 -40.70 37.63
N SER A 194 -35.62 -39.93 38.56
CA SER A 194 -35.81 -38.48 38.43
C SER A 194 -34.48 -37.72 38.28
N PHE A 195 -33.45 -38.10 39.05
CA PHE A 195 -32.12 -37.48 38.99
C PHE A 195 -31.40 -37.78 37.68
N ALA A 196 -31.53 -38.99 37.16
CA ALA A 196 -30.92 -39.38 35.89
C ALA A 196 -31.45 -38.53 34.71
N ASN A 197 -32.75 -38.23 34.70
CA ASN A 197 -33.35 -37.35 33.68
C ASN A 197 -32.90 -35.89 33.83
N GLN A 198 -32.73 -35.40 35.05
CA GLN A 198 -32.19 -34.06 35.31
C GLN A 198 -30.74 -33.93 34.85
N LEU A 199 -29.87 -34.89 35.21
CA LEU A 199 -28.47 -34.94 34.76
C LEU A 199 -28.38 -34.89 33.23
N ARG A 200 -29.13 -35.75 32.53
CA ARG A 200 -29.16 -35.77 31.06
C ARG A 200 -29.59 -34.44 30.44
N THR A 201 -30.52 -33.73 31.09
CA THR A 201 -30.96 -32.40 30.63
C THR A 201 -29.86 -31.36 30.78
N ILE A 202 -29.15 -31.36 31.91
CA ILE A 202 -28.05 -30.43 32.17
C ILE A 202 -26.85 -30.72 31.26
N GLU A 203 -26.54 -32.00 31.01
CA GLU A 203 -25.51 -32.43 30.06
C GLU A 203 -25.80 -31.93 28.64
N ASN A 204 -27.04 -32.09 28.16
CA ASN A 204 -27.46 -31.56 26.86
C ASN A 204 -27.31 -30.03 26.79
N ASN A 205 -27.66 -29.31 27.86
CA ASN A 205 -27.50 -27.85 27.94
C ASN A 205 -26.02 -27.44 27.92
N LEU A 206 -25.15 -28.21 28.58
CA LEU A 206 -23.70 -28.00 28.55
C LEU A 206 -23.11 -28.24 27.17
N ASP A 207 -23.51 -29.31 26.49
CA ASP A 207 -23.06 -29.61 25.13
C ASP A 207 -23.45 -28.46 24.18
N PHE A 208 -24.70 -28.02 24.25
CA PHE A 208 -25.17 -26.85 23.50
C PHE A 208 -24.36 -25.58 23.81
N ALA A 209 -24.14 -25.27 25.09
CA ALA A 209 -23.39 -24.09 25.50
C ALA A 209 -21.93 -24.14 25.04
N ASN A 210 -21.29 -25.31 25.09
CA ASN A 210 -19.91 -25.50 24.62
C ASN A 210 -19.81 -25.34 23.09
N ILE A 211 -20.79 -25.87 22.33
CA ILE A 211 -20.88 -25.67 20.88
C ILE A 211 -21.01 -24.18 20.56
N GLU A 212 -21.89 -23.47 21.25
CA GLU A 212 -22.10 -22.04 21.02
C GLU A 212 -20.88 -21.20 21.43
N ALA A 213 -20.20 -21.55 22.53
CA ALA A 213 -18.92 -20.95 22.92
C ALA A 213 -17.86 -21.12 21.83
N GLY A 214 -17.79 -22.31 21.22
CA GLY A 214 -16.90 -22.60 20.09
C GLY A 214 -17.16 -21.69 18.89
N LYS A 215 -18.43 -21.51 18.51
CA LYS A 215 -18.83 -20.61 17.41
C LYS A 215 -18.49 -19.15 17.71
N ILE A 216 -18.81 -18.68 18.92
CA ILE A 216 -18.50 -17.30 19.33
C ILE A 216 -16.99 -17.05 19.29
N LYS A 217 -16.18 -18.00 19.76
CA LYS A 217 -14.72 -17.91 19.71
C LYS A 217 -14.22 -17.81 18.27
N GLN A 218 -14.73 -18.65 17.37
CA GLN A 218 -14.37 -18.59 15.95
C GLN A 218 -14.75 -17.24 15.33
N GLU A 219 -15.96 -16.76 15.57
CA GLU A 219 -16.39 -15.43 15.09
C GLU A 219 -15.53 -14.30 15.64
N LEU A 220 -15.11 -14.40 16.91
CA LEU A 220 -14.24 -13.41 17.55
C LEU A 220 -12.86 -13.40 16.89
N ASP A 221 -12.29 -14.57 16.60
CA ASP A 221 -11.00 -14.71 15.93
C ASP A 221 -11.04 -14.13 14.50
N GLU A 222 -12.09 -14.43 13.74
CA GLU A 222 -12.32 -13.85 12.40
C GLU A 222 -12.49 -12.32 12.47
N ASN A 223 -13.29 -11.82 13.41
CA ASN A 223 -13.53 -10.40 13.61
C ASN A 223 -12.24 -9.66 14.01
N ASN A 224 -11.40 -10.27 14.84
CA ASN A 224 -10.10 -9.70 15.24
C ASN A 224 -9.14 -9.62 14.06
N LYS A 225 -9.06 -10.65 13.20
CA LYS A 225 -8.25 -10.62 11.98
C LYS A 225 -8.67 -9.46 11.07
N LEU A 226 -9.97 -9.31 10.85
CA LEU A 226 -10.52 -8.20 10.05
C LEU A 226 -10.22 -6.83 10.67
N LEU A 227 -10.34 -6.68 11.98
CA LEU A 227 -9.97 -5.45 12.67
C LEU A 227 -8.49 -5.09 12.47
N THR A 228 -7.58 -6.05 12.59
CA THR A 228 -6.15 -5.84 12.35
C THR A 228 -5.90 -5.34 10.93
N GLU A 229 -6.50 -5.99 9.92
CA GLU A 229 -6.37 -5.54 8.52
C GLU A 229 -6.95 -4.13 8.29
N ILE A 230 -8.05 -3.80 8.94
CA ILE A 230 -8.66 -2.47 8.83
C ILE A 230 -7.74 -1.41 9.45
N VAL A 231 -7.16 -1.70 10.61
CA VAL A 231 -6.20 -0.80 11.28
C VAL A 231 -4.99 -0.52 10.39
N GLU A 232 -4.38 -1.55 9.80
CA GLU A 232 -3.25 -1.39 8.87
C GLU A 232 -3.61 -0.50 7.66
N LYS A 233 -4.79 -0.73 7.06
CA LYS A 233 -5.29 0.07 5.94
C LYS A 233 -5.58 1.51 6.36
N LEU A 234 -6.09 1.72 7.57
CA LEU A 234 -6.44 3.01 8.13
C LEU A 234 -5.18 3.83 8.45
N GLU A 235 -4.14 3.21 9.01
CA GLU A 235 -2.83 3.84 9.20
C GLU A 235 -2.22 4.30 7.87
N TYR A 236 -2.25 3.43 6.85
CA TYR A 236 -1.79 3.80 5.51
C TYR A 236 -2.59 4.99 4.94
N ALA A 237 -3.92 5.00 5.10
CA ALA A 237 -4.76 6.12 4.66
C ALA A 237 -4.47 7.43 5.41
N GLN A 238 -4.30 7.38 6.72
CA GLN A 238 -3.93 8.53 7.53
C GLN A 238 -2.55 9.09 7.13
N LYS A 239 -1.56 8.22 6.87
CA LYS A 239 -0.26 8.64 6.34
C LYS A 239 -0.41 9.38 5.01
N THR A 240 -1.29 8.91 4.12
CA THR A 240 -1.58 9.61 2.86
C THR A 240 -2.24 10.97 3.11
N VAL A 241 -3.18 11.08 4.05
CA VAL A 241 -3.79 12.37 4.43
C VAL A 241 -2.73 13.36 4.92
N ILE A 242 -1.85 12.94 5.83
CA ILE A 242 -0.75 13.79 6.35
C ILE A 242 0.18 14.20 5.21
N LYS A 243 0.53 13.27 4.31
CA LYS A 243 1.34 13.59 3.12
C LYS A 243 0.66 14.67 2.28
N THR A 244 -0.65 14.54 2.01
CA THR A 244 -1.38 15.56 1.25
C THR A 244 -1.43 16.91 1.95
N GLN A 245 -1.46 16.98 3.28
CA GLN A 245 -1.45 18.26 4.01
C GLN A 245 -0.13 19.01 3.85
N ASN A 246 0.98 18.29 3.69
CA ASN A 246 2.33 18.86 3.58
C ASN A 246 2.78 19.04 2.12
N MET A 247 1.95 18.68 1.14
CA MET A 247 2.27 18.83 -0.27
C MET A 247 1.92 20.24 -0.77
N ASN A 248 2.77 20.77 -1.64
CA ASN A 248 2.42 21.96 -2.42
C ASN A 248 1.21 21.63 -3.30
N LYS A 249 0.29 22.58 -3.39
CA LYS A 249 -1.01 22.38 -4.05
C LYS A 249 -0.85 22.32 -5.56
N ASP A 250 -0.12 23.28 -6.12
CA ASP A 250 0.02 23.40 -7.56
C ASP A 250 1.06 22.44 -8.14
N SER A 251 0.70 21.86 -9.29
CA SER A 251 1.51 20.91 -10.03
C SER A 251 1.86 21.45 -11.41
N ILE A 252 3.08 21.14 -11.86
CA ILE A 252 3.60 21.40 -13.19
C ILE A 252 3.94 20.07 -13.85
N VAL A 253 3.50 19.91 -15.09
CA VAL A 253 3.81 18.80 -15.97
C VAL A 253 5.12 19.07 -16.71
N LEU A 254 6.00 18.07 -16.79
CA LEU A 254 7.28 18.15 -17.50
C LEU A 254 7.21 17.47 -18.86
N LEU A 255 6.80 18.24 -19.87
CA LEU A 255 6.42 17.73 -21.20
C LEU A 255 7.57 17.04 -21.96
N ASN A 256 8.82 17.46 -21.75
CA ASN A 256 9.99 16.83 -22.38
C ASN A 256 10.49 15.59 -21.63
N GLN A 257 9.80 15.15 -20.57
CA GLN A 257 10.19 14.01 -19.74
C GLN A 257 9.21 12.83 -19.88
N VAL A 258 8.46 12.76 -20.99
CA VAL A 258 7.65 11.57 -21.31
C VAL A 258 8.56 10.35 -21.36
N THR A 259 8.26 9.34 -20.55
CA THR A 259 9.11 8.15 -20.44
C THR A 259 8.27 6.89 -20.23
N THR A 260 8.85 5.75 -20.58
CA THR A 260 8.25 4.45 -20.30
C THR A 260 8.89 3.84 -19.07
N ILE A 261 8.08 3.45 -18.09
CA ILE A 261 8.52 2.78 -16.88
C ILE A 261 7.90 1.38 -16.77
N SER A 262 8.61 0.46 -16.13
CA SER A 262 8.02 -0.79 -15.65
C SER A 262 7.06 -0.50 -14.50
N LYS A 263 5.93 -1.22 -14.43
CA LYS A 263 5.01 -1.18 -13.29
C LYS A 263 5.67 -1.57 -11.96
N MET A 264 6.82 -2.26 -12.00
CA MET A 264 7.65 -2.53 -10.83
C MET A 264 8.20 -1.26 -10.17
N ARG A 265 8.37 -0.19 -10.95
CA ARG A 265 8.86 1.11 -10.48
C ARG A 265 7.76 1.95 -9.84
N LEU A 266 6.52 1.48 -9.83
CA LEU A 266 5.44 2.15 -9.10
C LEU A 266 5.66 1.98 -7.59
N TYR A 267 5.87 3.10 -6.92
CA TYR A 267 5.81 3.15 -5.47
C TYR A 267 4.35 3.12 -4.99
N ASP A 268 3.44 3.70 -5.76
CA ASP A 268 1.99 3.65 -5.50
C ASP A 268 1.22 3.91 -6.83
N PRO A 269 0.20 3.11 -7.22
CA PRO A 269 -0.32 1.89 -6.59
C PRO A 269 0.62 0.69 -6.71
N LYS A 270 0.89 0.01 -5.59
CA LYS A 270 1.55 -1.32 -5.57
C LYS A 270 0.57 -2.48 -5.69
N ASN A 271 -0.70 -2.24 -5.35
CA ASN A 271 -1.76 -3.24 -5.41
C ASN A 271 -3.14 -2.57 -5.52
N ASN A 272 -4.18 -3.39 -5.62
CA ASN A 272 -5.58 -2.96 -5.74
C ASN A 272 -6.16 -2.22 -4.52
N SER A 273 -5.46 -2.22 -3.38
CA SER A 273 -5.87 -1.57 -2.13
C SER A 273 -5.28 -0.16 -1.97
N SER A 274 -4.37 0.24 -2.86
CA SER A 274 -3.82 1.61 -2.86
C SER A 274 -4.90 2.68 -3.01
N ILE A 275 -4.67 3.82 -2.35
CA ILE A 275 -5.55 4.99 -2.35
C ILE A 275 -5.49 5.73 -3.69
N LEU A 276 -4.35 5.66 -4.40
CA LEU A 276 -4.21 6.27 -5.73
C LEU A 276 -5.03 5.55 -6.81
N ASN A 277 -5.52 4.34 -6.53
CA ASN A 277 -6.37 3.63 -7.47
C ASN A 277 -7.64 4.45 -7.79
N GLY A 278 -7.79 4.76 -9.08
CA GLY A 278 -8.95 5.47 -9.60
C GLY A 278 -8.87 6.99 -9.47
N ILE A 279 -7.72 7.56 -9.08
CA ILE A 279 -7.47 8.99 -9.25
C ILE A 279 -7.12 9.22 -10.72
N VAL A 280 -7.93 10.04 -11.40
CA VAL A 280 -7.79 10.37 -12.82
C VAL A 280 -8.05 11.87 -12.98
N LEU A 281 -7.21 12.55 -13.74
CA LEU A 281 -7.42 13.94 -14.12
C LEU A 281 -8.68 14.11 -14.98
N SER A 282 -9.26 15.30 -14.93
CA SER A 282 -10.36 15.71 -15.80
C SER A 282 -9.96 15.70 -17.28
N ASP A 283 -10.96 15.49 -18.13
CA ASP A 283 -10.78 15.52 -19.59
C ASP A 283 -10.24 16.89 -20.04
N ASP A 284 -10.74 18.00 -19.47
CA ASP A 284 -10.26 19.36 -19.74
C ASP A 284 -8.75 19.53 -19.49
N THR A 285 -8.24 18.98 -18.38
CA THR A 285 -6.80 19.03 -18.08
C THR A 285 -6.01 18.13 -19.00
N MET A 286 -6.53 16.94 -19.33
CA MET A 286 -5.89 16.04 -20.29
C MET A 286 -5.82 16.62 -21.70
N ASP A 287 -6.86 17.34 -22.14
CA ASP A 287 -6.90 18.02 -23.43
C ASP A 287 -5.84 19.14 -23.50
N LYS A 288 -5.69 19.93 -22.43
CA LYS A 288 -4.62 20.94 -22.33
C LYS A 288 -3.23 20.32 -22.42
N ILE A 289 -3.01 19.19 -21.75
CA ILE A 289 -1.74 18.45 -21.82
C ILE A 289 -1.49 17.95 -23.24
N ASP A 290 -2.51 17.43 -23.91
CA ASP A 290 -2.39 16.91 -25.27
C ASP A 290 -2.04 17.99 -26.28
N GLU A 291 -2.70 19.15 -26.20
CA GLU A 291 -2.36 20.31 -27.03
C GLU A 291 -0.95 20.84 -26.75
N ALA A 292 -0.47 20.76 -25.52
CA ALA A 292 0.90 21.15 -25.19
C ALA A 292 1.94 20.14 -25.69
N LEU A 293 1.66 18.83 -25.59
CA LEU A 293 2.53 17.78 -26.10
C LEU A 293 2.69 17.87 -27.63
N LYS A 294 1.62 18.16 -28.38
CA LYS A 294 1.66 18.38 -29.84
C LYS A 294 2.55 19.54 -30.28
N LYS A 295 2.86 20.48 -29.37
CA LYS A 295 3.74 21.61 -29.66
C LYS A 295 5.23 21.27 -29.44
N ILE A 296 5.52 20.16 -28.77
CA ILE A 296 6.87 19.71 -28.42
C ILE A 296 7.31 18.52 -29.28
N PHE A 297 6.36 17.65 -29.66
CA PHE A 297 6.58 16.46 -30.48
C PHE A 297 5.71 16.53 -31.74
#